data_AF-A0A936JB33-F1
#
_entry.id   AF-A0A936JB33-F1
#
_cell.length_a   1.000
_cell.length_b   1.000
_cell.length_c   1.000
_cell.angle_alpha   90.00
_cell.angle_beta   90.00
_cell.angle_gamma   90.00
#
_symmetry.space_group_name_H-M   'P 1'
#
loop_
_entity.id
_entity.type
_entity.pdbx_description
1 polymer ?
#
loop_
_entity_poly.entity_id
_entity_poly.type
_entity_poly.pdbx_seq_one_letter_code
_entity_poly.pdbx_strand_id
1 'polypeptide(L)'
;MSTSQEPATDVGPVRRFVTPGYTPKATTLGQLRQRIDSLDEQIVALLAERALCVRDATRFKRDAFQVAAPERQAAVFSRVRELATRHEADFPGLPDLVEATYRTLVGGFIAGEGRFFHETELIPSP
;
A
#
# COMPACT_ATOMS: atom_id res chain seq x y z
N MET A 1 11.17 26.18 -26.78
CA MET A 1 11.43 24.78 -26.38
C MET A 1 11.67 24.80 -24.88
N SER A 2 10.75 24.28 -24.07
CA SER A 2 10.98 24.19 -22.62
C SER A 2 11.89 23.00 -22.38
N THR A 3 13.14 23.26 -22.00
CA THR A 3 14.10 22.22 -21.63
C THR A 3 13.59 21.56 -20.35
N SER A 4 13.22 20.28 -20.44
CA SER A 4 12.78 19.48 -19.29
C SER A 4 14.01 19.16 -18.44
N GLN A 5 14.40 20.09 -17.58
CA GLN A 5 15.47 19.91 -16.61
C GLN A 5 14.87 19.58 -15.25
N GLU A 6 15.45 18.60 -14.56
CA GLU A 6 15.05 18.21 -13.22
C GLU A 6 15.28 19.37 -12.22
N PRO A 7 14.40 19.57 -11.23
CA PRO A 7 14.62 20.59 -10.20
C PRO A 7 15.88 20.31 -9.38
N ALA A 8 16.63 21.36 -9.04
CA ALA A 8 17.72 21.27 -8.09
C ALA A 8 17.21 20.81 -6.71
N THR A 9 17.96 19.93 -6.05
CA THR A 9 17.53 19.24 -4.81
C THR A 9 18.04 19.90 -3.53
N ASP A 10 18.99 20.80 -3.64
CA ASP A 10 19.69 21.49 -2.54
C ASP A 10 19.26 22.96 -2.36
N VAL A 11 18.32 23.44 -3.18
CA VAL A 11 17.77 24.80 -3.11
C VAL A 11 16.37 24.84 -2.50
N GLY A 12 15.95 26.03 -2.07
CA GLY A 12 14.62 26.29 -1.51
C GLY A 12 13.49 26.21 -2.54
N PRO A 13 12.22 26.13 -2.08
CA PRO A 13 11.07 25.98 -2.97
C PRO A 13 10.81 27.24 -3.79
N VAL A 14 10.48 27.06 -5.07
CA VAL A 14 10.10 28.15 -6.00
C VAL A 14 8.60 28.49 -5.96
N ARG A 15 7.82 27.73 -5.18
CA ARG A 15 6.36 27.90 -5.03
C ARG A 15 5.96 27.69 -3.58
N ARG A 16 4.86 28.33 -3.19
CA ARG A 16 4.18 28.13 -1.90
C ARG A 16 2.74 27.71 -2.12
N PHE A 17 2.19 26.93 -1.19
CA PHE A 17 0.76 26.65 -1.18
C PHE A 17 -0.02 27.89 -0.75
N VAL A 18 -1.17 28.12 -1.37
CA VAL A 18 -2.09 29.21 -1.02
C VAL A 18 -2.98 28.86 0.17
N THR A 19 -3.11 27.57 0.49
CA THR A 19 -3.93 27.06 1.59
C THR A 19 -3.43 27.64 2.93
N PRO A 20 -4.28 28.38 3.66
CA PRO A 20 -3.93 28.89 4.98
C PRO A 20 -3.56 27.74 5.93
N GLY A 21 -2.53 27.95 6.75
CA GLY A 21 -2.09 26.95 7.73
C GLY A 21 -1.31 25.76 7.16
N TYR A 22 -1.05 25.71 5.85
CA TYR A 22 -0.17 24.67 5.29
C TYR A 22 1.23 24.75 5.91
N THR A 23 1.71 23.62 6.42
CA THR A 23 3.04 23.49 7.01
C THR A 23 3.95 22.67 6.09
N PRO A 24 4.99 23.28 5.47
CA PRO A 24 5.96 22.55 4.66
C PRO A 24 6.63 21.42 5.45
N LYS A 25 6.84 20.28 4.80
CA LYS A 25 7.45 19.09 5.45
C LYS A 25 8.98 19.06 5.40
N ALA A 26 9.60 19.91 4.58
CA ALA A 26 11.04 20.08 4.45
C ALA A 26 11.39 21.42 3.78
N THR A 27 12.66 21.81 3.80
CA THR A 27 13.14 23.07 3.19
C THR A 27 13.69 22.88 1.77
N THR A 28 14.05 21.66 1.37
CA THR A 28 14.54 21.35 0.02
C THR A 28 13.90 20.07 -0.55
N LEU A 29 13.96 19.90 -1.88
CA LEU A 29 13.47 18.69 -2.55
C LEU A 29 14.28 17.45 -2.15
N GLY A 30 15.59 17.58 -1.92
CA GLY A 30 16.45 16.47 -1.49
C GLY A 30 16.01 15.89 -0.14
N GLN A 31 15.63 16.75 0.81
CA GLN A 31 15.09 16.29 2.10
C GLN A 31 13.73 15.59 1.96
N LEU A 32 12.86 16.06 1.05
CA LEU A 32 11.59 15.38 0.77
C LEU A 32 11.82 13.99 0.17
N ARG A 33 12.78 13.87 -0.78
CA ARG A 33 13.13 12.59 -1.39
C ARG A 33 13.64 11.59 -0.36
N GLN A 34 14.61 11.98 0.48
CA GLN A 34 15.10 11.12 1.57
C GLN A 34 13.99 10.67 2.52
N ARG A 35 13.05 11.59 2.82
CA ARG A 35 11.89 11.25 3.65
C ARG A 35 10.95 10.26 2.96
N ILE A 36 10.74 10.39 1.65
CA ILE A 36 9.96 9.44 0.85
C ILE A 36 10.67 8.08 0.81
N ASP A 37 11.96 8.05 0.52
CA ASP A 37 12.75 6.81 0.48
C ASP A 37 12.64 6.04 1.81
N SER A 38 12.74 6.75 2.95
CA SER A 38 12.56 6.14 4.28
C SER A 38 11.14 5.65 4.54
N LEU A 39 10.11 6.31 3.98
CA LEU A 39 8.73 5.82 4.06
C LEU A 39 8.54 4.58 3.19
N ASP A 40 9.15 4.54 2.03
CA ASP A 40 9.06 3.41 1.10
C ASP A 40 9.69 2.15 1.72
N GLU A 41 10.83 2.28 2.41
CA GLU A 41 11.43 1.18 3.18
C GLU A 41 10.45 0.60 4.22
N GLN A 42 9.76 1.47 4.96
CA GLN A 42 8.78 1.06 5.96
C GLN A 42 7.55 0.41 5.32
N ILE A 43 7.05 0.98 4.22
CA ILE A 43 5.91 0.43 3.48
C ILE A 43 6.24 -0.97 2.97
N VAL A 44 7.42 -1.16 2.37
CA VAL A 44 7.86 -2.46 1.86
C VAL A 44 8.00 -3.49 3.00
N ALA A 45 8.56 -3.09 4.14
CA ALA A 45 8.66 -3.96 5.32
C ALA A 45 7.26 -4.43 5.81
N LEU A 46 6.30 -3.51 5.91
CA LEU A 46 4.92 -3.83 6.30
C LEU A 46 4.21 -4.72 5.28
N LEU A 47 4.47 -4.50 3.99
CA LEU A 47 3.93 -5.36 2.93
C LEU A 47 4.52 -6.78 2.99
N ALA A 48 5.81 -6.91 3.32
CA ALA A 48 6.43 -8.21 3.51
C ALA A 48 5.84 -8.96 4.72
N GLU A 49 5.63 -8.27 5.85
CA GLU A 49 4.94 -8.84 7.02
C GLU A 49 3.51 -9.28 6.68
N ARG A 50 2.76 -8.42 5.98
CA ARG A 50 1.42 -8.76 5.50
C ARG A 50 1.43 -9.99 4.58
N ALA A 51 2.44 -10.13 3.73
CA ALA A 51 2.59 -11.28 2.84
C ALA A 51 2.80 -12.59 3.63
N LEU A 52 3.58 -12.54 4.71
CA LEU A 52 3.78 -13.69 5.61
C LEU A 52 2.47 -14.11 6.28
N CYS A 53 1.65 -13.15 6.72
CA CYS A 53 0.31 -13.44 7.25
C CYS A 53 -0.60 -14.12 6.22
N VAL A 54 -0.56 -13.68 4.97
CA VAL A 54 -1.36 -14.30 3.89
C VAL A 54 -0.85 -15.72 3.57
N ARG A 55 0.47 -15.90 3.54
CA ARG A 55 1.08 -17.23 3.41
C ARG A 55 0.63 -18.15 4.54
N ASP A 56 0.69 -17.71 5.80
CA ASP A 56 0.23 -18.53 6.92
C ASP A 56 -1.28 -18.81 6.85
N ALA A 57 -2.09 -17.83 6.42
CA ALA A 57 -3.52 -18.00 6.22
C ALA A 57 -3.86 -19.12 5.21
N THR A 58 -2.95 -19.45 4.29
CA THR A 58 -3.13 -20.53 3.31
C THR A 58 -3.38 -21.89 3.97
N ARG A 59 -2.74 -22.20 5.12
CA ARG A 59 -2.94 -23.48 5.82
C ARG A 59 -4.31 -23.66 6.48
N PHE A 60 -5.11 -22.59 6.53
CA PHE A 60 -6.48 -22.61 7.04
C PHE A 60 -7.53 -22.82 5.95
N LYS A 61 -7.10 -22.92 4.68
CA LYS A 61 -7.97 -23.04 3.52
C LYS A 61 -8.00 -24.50 3.05
N ARG A 62 -9.15 -24.96 2.57
CA ARG A 62 -9.39 -26.34 2.13
C ARG A 62 -9.50 -26.48 0.61
N ASP A 63 -9.89 -25.41 -0.07
CA ASP A 63 -10.14 -25.42 -1.51
C ASP A 63 -9.90 -24.04 -2.15
N ALA A 64 -9.94 -24.00 -3.49
CA ALA A 64 -9.71 -22.80 -4.27
C ALA A 64 -10.76 -21.68 -4.03
N PHE A 65 -11.98 -22.02 -3.60
CA PHE A 65 -13.00 -21.03 -3.27
C PHE A 65 -12.65 -20.30 -1.97
N GLN A 66 -12.15 -21.04 -0.97
CA GLN A 66 -11.61 -20.47 0.26
C GLN A 66 -10.32 -19.67 0.02
N VAL A 67 -9.53 -20.01 -1.01
CA VAL A 67 -8.40 -19.20 -1.49
C VAL A 67 -8.88 -17.84 -2.00
N ALA A 68 -9.92 -17.81 -2.82
CA ALA A 68 -10.47 -16.55 -3.34
C ALA A 68 -11.14 -15.69 -2.24
N ALA A 69 -11.92 -16.27 -1.32
CA ALA A 69 -12.55 -15.56 -0.19
C ALA A 69 -13.15 -14.16 -0.54
N PRO A 70 -14.11 -14.08 -1.48
CA PRO A 70 -14.58 -12.80 -2.05
C PRO A 70 -15.17 -11.83 -1.02
N GLU A 71 -15.93 -12.32 -0.04
CA GLU A 71 -16.46 -11.49 1.05
C GLU A 71 -15.36 -10.85 1.89
N ARG A 72 -14.29 -11.62 2.17
CA ARG A 72 -13.14 -11.12 2.92
C ARG A 72 -12.41 -10.04 2.15
N GLN A 73 -12.28 -10.16 0.82
CA GLN A 73 -11.68 -9.13 -0.03
C GLN A 73 -12.49 -7.83 0.01
N ALA A 74 -13.82 -7.92 -0.14
CA ALA A 74 -14.71 -6.76 -0.05
C ALA A 74 -14.56 -6.04 1.30
N ALA A 75 -14.47 -6.80 2.40
CA ALA A 75 -14.21 -6.25 3.73
C ALA A 75 -12.82 -5.59 3.86
N VAL A 76 -11.77 -6.10 3.20
CA VAL A 76 -10.47 -5.39 3.13
C VAL A 76 -10.66 -4.05 2.43
N PHE A 77 -11.27 -4.03 1.25
CA PHE A 77 -11.39 -2.82 0.43
C PHE A 77 -12.20 -1.72 1.13
N SER A 78 -13.33 -2.08 1.72
CA SER A 78 -14.13 -1.14 2.51
C SER A 78 -13.32 -0.58 3.69
N ARG A 79 -12.64 -1.43 4.46
CA ARG A 79 -11.85 -0.99 5.62
C ARG A 79 -10.71 -0.04 5.24
N VAL A 80 -9.95 -0.35 4.19
CA VAL A 80 -8.80 0.49 3.80
C VAL A 80 -9.24 1.82 3.22
N ARG A 81 -10.38 1.85 2.52
CA ARG A 81 -11.01 3.07 2.06
C ARG A 81 -11.41 3.96 3.25
N GLU A 82 -12.08 3.41 4.25
CA GLU A 82 -12.45 4.15 5.48
C GLU A 82 -11.24 4.69 6.24
N LEU A 83 -10.15 3.93 6.31
CA LEU A 83 -8.89 4.40 6.90
C LEU A 83 -8.31 5.57 6.11
N ALA A 84 -8.31 5.50 4.79
CA ALA A 84 -7.80 6.55 3.91
C ALA A 84 -8.67 7.82 3.92
N THR A 85 -10.00 7.68 4.06
CA THR A 85 -10.92 8.83 4.15
C THR A 85 -10.59 9.75 5.31
N ARG A 86 -10.00 9.24 6.40
CA ARG A 86 -9.55 10.05 7.55
C ARG A 86 -8.45 11.06 7.19
N HIS A 87 -7.80 10.87 6.04
CA HIS A 87 -6.68 11.67 5.55
C HIS A 87 -6.99 12.40 4.24
N GLU A 88 -8.25 12.38 3.78
CA GLU A 88 -8.66 12.97 2.51
C GLU A 88 -8.47 14.51 2.49
N ALA A 89 -8.56 15.16 3.65
CA ALA A 89 -8.27 16.58 3.79
C ALA A 89 -6.79 16.93 3.52
N ASP A 90 -5.86 16.01 3.80
CA ASP A 90 -4.43 16.19 3.57
C ASP A 90 -4.04 15.87 2.12
N PHE A 91 -4.70 14.88 1.52
CA PHE A 91 -4.49 14.47 0.13
C PHE A 91 -5.82 14.08 -0.54
N PRO A 92 -6.44 15.00 -1.30
CA PRO A 92 -7.69 14.70 -2.01
C PRO A 92 -7.51 13.53 -2.99
N GLY A 93 -8.46 12.58 -2.97
CA GLY A 93 -8.40 11.36 -3.78
C GLY A 93 -7.57 10.22 -3.17
N LEU A 94 -7.05 10.38 -1.94
CA LEU A 94 -6.36 9.30 -1.24
C LEU A 94 -7.20 8.02 -1.06
N PRO A 95 -8.52 8.08 -0.77
CA PRO A 95 -9.32 6.86 -0.64
C PRO A 95 -9.33 5.98 -1.89
N ASP A 96 -9.46 6.60 -3.07
CA ASP A 96 -9.47 5.89 -4.34
C ASP A 96 -8.10 5.30 -4.67
N LEU A 97 -7.03 6.07 -4.40
CA LEU A 97 -5.65 5.61 -4.58
C LEU A 97 -5.35 4.40 -3.70
N VAL A 98 -5.66 4.48 -2.40
CA VAL A 98 -5.41 3.40 -1.44
C VAL A 98 -6.20 2.15 -1.81
N GLU A 99 -7.48 2.29 -2.16
CA GLU A 99 -8.30 1.15 -2.57
C GLU A 99 -7.72 0.47 -3.83
N ALA A 100 -7.34 1.24 -4.84
CA ALA A 100 -6.74 0.72 -6.06
C ALA A 100 -5.44 -0.06 -5.77
N THR A 101 -4.55 0.51 -4.94
CA THR A 101 -3.33 -0.18 -4.49
C THR A 101 -3.66 -1.50 -3.77
N TYR A 102 -4.64 -1.50 -2.88
CA TYR A 102 -5.03 -2.71 -2.15
C TYR A 102 -5.65 -3.78 -3.06
N ARG A 103 -6.38 -3.39 -4.11
CA ARG A 103 -6.88 -4.35 -5.12
C ARG A 103 -5.73 -5.05 -5.83
N THR A 104 -4.70 -4.31 -6.23
CA THR A 104 -3.48 -4.89 -6.81
C THR A 104 -2.77 -5.81 -5.83
N LEU A 105 -2.59 -5.37 -4.57
CA LEU A 105 -1.94 -6.18 -3.53
C LEU A 105 -2.68 -7.49 -3.27
N VAL A 106 -4.01 -7.42 -3.06
CA VAL A 106 -4.84 -8.59 -2.79
C VAL A 106 -4.80 -9.56 -3.97
N GLY A 107 -4.91 -9.07 -5.21
CA GLY A 107 -4.77 -9.92 -6.41
C GLY A 107 -3.41 -10.61 -6.48
N GLY A 108 -2.32 -9.89 -6.20
CA GLY A 108 -0.97 -10.45 -6.17
C GLY A 108 -0.78 -11.51 -5.08
N PHE A 109 -1.32 -11.28 -3.88
CA PHE A 109 -1.23 -12.24 -2.79
C PHE A 109 -2.02 -13.52 -3.06
N ILE A 110 -3.25 -13.43 -3.59
CA ILE A 110 -4.07 -14.60 -3.94
C ILE A 110 -3.36 -15.45 -5.01
N ALA A 111 -2.76 -14.81 -6.01
CA ALA A 111 -1.95 -15.52 -7.01
C ALA A 111 -0.75 -16.24 -6.38
N GLY A 112 -0.16 -15.66 -5.32
CA GLY A 112 0.87 -16.30 -4.50
C GLY A 112 0.36 -17.47 -3.65
N GLU A 113 -0.80 -17.32 -3.02
CA GLU A 113 -1.44 -18.37 -2.21
C GLU A 113 -1.71 -19.64 -3.01
N GLY A 114 -2.08 -19.51 -4.30
CA GLY A 114 -2.23 -20.67 -5.18
C GLY A 114 -0.96 -21.52 -5.31
N ARG A 115 0.23 -20.91 -5.22
CA ARG A 115 1.49 -21.66 -5.18
C ARG A 115 1.71 -22.32 -3.82
N PHE A 116 1.54 -21.56 -2.73
CA PHE A 116 1.75 -22.08 -1.38
C PHE A 116 0.76 -23.19 -1.00
N PHE A 117 -0.47 -23.14 -1.50
CA PHE A 117 -1.49 -24.15 -1.22
C PHE A 117 -1.06 -25.54 -1.72
N HIS A 118 -0.39 -25.62 -2.87
CA HIS A 118 0.17 -26.88 -3.38
C HIS A 118 1.37 -27.39 -2.55
N GLU A 119 1.94 -26.55 -1.69
CA GLU A 119 3.01 -26.91 -0.75
C GLU A 119 2.45 -27.32 0.64
N THR A 120 1.12 -27.35 0.80
CA THR A 120 0.47 -27.77 2.05
C THR A 120 -0.19 -29.15 1.93
N GLU A 121 -0.28 -29.88 3.05
CA GLU A 121 -0.99 -31.15 3.15
C GLU A 121 -2.11 -31.07 4.20
N LEU A 122 -3.15 -31.89 4.02
CA LEU A 122 -4.23 -31.97 4.99
C LEU A 122 -3.73 -32.64 6.27
N ILE A 123 -3.90 -31.95 7.40
CA ILE A 123 -3.70 -32.56 8.71
C ILE A 123 -4.90 -33.48 8.98
N PRO A 124 -4.70 -34.79 9.19
CA PRO A 124 -5.78 -35.71 9.56
C PRO A 124 -6.45 -35.21 10.85
N SER A 125 -7.79 -35.19 10.88
CA SER A 125 -8.50 -34.96 12.13
C SER A 125 -8.09 -36.01 13.17
N PRO A 126 -7.91 -35.64 14.46
CA PRO A 126 -7.62 -36.59 15.51
C PRO A 126 -8.73 -37.65 15.68
#